data_AF-A0A1A8V681-F1
#
_entry.id   AF-A0A1A8V681-F1
#
_cell.length_a   1.000
_cell.length_b   1.000
_cell.length_c   1.000
_cell.angle_alpha   90.00
_cell.angle_beta   90.00
_cell.angle_gamma   90.00
#
_symmetry.space_group_name_H-M   'P 1'
#
loop_
_entity.id
_entity.type
_entity.pdbx_description
1 polymer ?
#
loop_
_entity_poly.entity_id
_entity_poly.type
_entity_poly.pdbx_seq_one_letter_code
_entity_poly.pdbx_strand_id
1 'polypeptide(L)'
;TANKVKCRICSAELSYTNKSTSSMLRHYRVKHENEEEANTPRTNTESRKIALDQAVLNFIIKDRQPLSIVESEGFRGLIQVLDPSYALPTRKTVKEMMAKKHAEELERVKREVQQAVAIICGSSLIKRLADKPPMQQLTRSLRSSAT
;
A
#
# COMPACT_ATOMS: atom_id res chain seq x y z
N THR A 1 48.72 -31.86 -7.45
CA THR A 1 48.34 -31.01 -6.30
C THR A 1 46.85 -30.71 -6.39
N ALA A 2 46.07 -31.11 -5.40
CA ALA A 2 44.62 -30.87 -5.42
C ALA A 2 44.35 -29.38 -5.13
N ASN A 3 43.97 -28.62 -6.14
CA ASN A 3 43.53 -27.24 -5.91
C ASN A 3 42.18 -27.30 -5.20
N LYS A 4 41.99 -26.47 -4.16
CA LYS A 4 40.72 -26.33 -3.45
C LYS A 4 40.13 -24.96 -3.73
N VAL A 5 38.82 -24.89 -3.81
CA VAL A 5 38.05 -23.66 -3.99
C VAL A 5 37.03 -23.52 -2.85
N LYS A 6 36.80 -22.28 -2.39
CA LYS A 6 35.90 -22.00 -1.27
C LYS A 6 34.57 -21.43 -1.76
N CYS A 7 33.46 -22.01 -1.34
CA CYS A 7 32.13 -21.44 -1.56
C CYS A 7 31.98 -20.14 -0.75
N ARG A 8 31.52 -19.06 -1.39
CA ARG A 8 31.31 -17.77 -0.71
C ARG A 8 30.02 -17.70 0.11
N ILE A 9 29.08 -18.61 -0.13
CA ILE A 9 27.78 -18.63 0.55
C ILE A 9 27.86 -19.39 1.87
N CYS A 10 28.46 -20.59 1.88
CA CYS A 10 28.55 -21.43 3.09
C CYS A 10 29.98 -21.74 3.55
N SER A 11 31.00 -21.11 2.95
CA SER A 11 32.42 -21.33 3.28
C SER A 11 32.95 -22.76 3.10
N ALA A 12 32.18 -23.67 2.49
CA ALA A 12 32.61 -25.03 2.22
C ALA A 12 33.80 -25.08 1.23
N GLU A 13 34.79 -25.94 1.52
CA GLU A 13 35.90 -26.22 0.61
C GLU A 13 35.55 -27.35 -0.36
N LEU A 14 35.73 -27.11 -1.65
CA LEU A 14 35.47 -28.08 -2.71
C LEU A 14 36.78 -28.38 -3.45
N SER A 15 36.95 -29.63 -3.88
CA SER A 15 38.07 -30.01 -4.73
C SER A 15 37.89 -29.48 -6.15
N TYR A 16 38.97 -28.96 -6.71
CA TYR A 16 39.06 -28.45 -8.06
C TYR A 16 40.22 -29.15 -8.77
N THR A 17 39.88 -30.22 -9.49
CA THR A 17 40.83 -31.02 -10.27
C THR A 17 40.47 -30.92 -11.74
N ASN A 18 41.48 -30.99 -12.62
CA ASN A 18 41.31 -31.05 -14.07
C ASN A 18 40.48 -29.92 -14.69
N LYS A 19 40.49 -28.72 -14.06
CA LYS A 19 39.69 -27.56 -14.47
C LYS A 19 38.18 -27.83 -14.56
N SER A 20 37.69 -28.88 -13.88
CA SER A 20 36.28 -29.24 -13.88
C SER A 20 35.50 -28.42 -12.85
N THR A 21 34.34 -27.90 -13.26
CA THR A 21 33.44 -27.13 -12.39
C THR A 21 32.29 -27.96 -11.82
N SER A 22 32.23 -29.26 -12.14
CA SER A 22 31.11 -30.15 -11.76
C SER A 22 30.89 -30.23 -10.24
N SER A 23 31.97 -30.23 -9.45
CA SER A 23 31.88 -30.24 -7.98
C SER A 23 31.27 -28.95 -7.42
N MET A 24 31.58 -27.79 -8.02
CA MET A 24 31.00 -26.49 -7.65
C MET A 24 29.53 -26.41 -8.04
N LEU A 25 29.19 -26.84 -9.26
CA LEU A 25 27.80 -26.86 -9.75
C LEU A 25 26.93 -27.80 -8.92
N ARG A 26 27.40 -29.01 -8.61
CA ARG A 26 26.65 -29.96 -7.78
C ARG A 26 26.44 -29.41 -6.36
N HIS A 27 27.49 -28.83 -5.77
CA HIS A 27 27.40 -28.21 -4.46
C HIS A 27 26.37 -27.07 -4.45
N TYR A 28 26.47 -26.15 -5.42
CA TYR A 28 25.54 -25.04 -5.54
C TYR A 28 24.11 -25.53 -5.71
N ARG A 29 23.87 -26.53 -6.56
CA ARG A 29 22.53 -27.10 -6.73
C ARG A 29 21.93 -27.69 -5.46
N VAL A 30 22.70 -28.50 -4.75
CA VAL A 30 22.18 -29.19 -3.56
C VAL A 30 22.05 -28.26 -2.34
N LYS A 31 22.92 -27.25 -2.20
CA LYS A 31 22.98 -26.39 -1.01
C LYS A 31 22.38 -25.01 -1.23
N HIS A 32 22.24 -24.54 -2.47
CA HIS A 32 21.95 -23.15 -2.81
C HIS A 32 20.92 -22.95 -3.95
N GLU A 33 20.54 -23.97 -4.75
CA GLU A 33 19.53 -23.83 -5.83
C GLU A 33 18.07 -23.85 -5.30
N ASN A 34 17.84 -23.26 -4.13
CA ASN A 34 16.49 -22.99 -3.63
C ASN A 34 16.39 -21.64 -2.88
N GLU A 35 17.35 -20.72 -3.06
CA GLU A 35 17.33 -19.41 -2.39
C GLU A 35 17.27 -18.21 -3.35
N GLU A 36 17.32 -18.40 -4.67
CA GLU A 36 17.25 -17.29 -5.65
C GLU A 36 15.87 -17.04 -6.29
N GLU A 37 14.84 -17.81 -5.92
CA GLU A 37 13.41 -17.48 -6.22
C GLU A 37 12.67 -16.93 -4.97
N ALA A 38 13.40 -16.59 -3.89
CA ALA A 38 12.78 -16.11 -2.65
C ALA A 38 13.55 -14.96 -1.96
N ASN A 39 14.43 -14.25 -2.68
CA ASN A 39 15.15 -13.11 -2.12
C ASN A 39 14.46 -11.76 -2.43
N THR A 40 13.29 -11.57 -1.82
CA THR A 40 12.99 -10.26 -1.23
C THR A 40 13.16 -10.41 0.27
N PRO A 41 13.70 -9.41 1.00
CA PRO A 41 13.66 -9.43 2.46
C PRO A 41 12.24 -9.78 2.88
N ARG A 42 12.07 -10.73 3.81
CA ARG A 42 10.78 -11.04 4.45
C ARG A 42 10.36 -9.81 5.27
N THR A 43 10.03 -8.72 4.59
CA THR A 43 9.25 -7.63 5.15
C THR A 43 7.94 -8.29 5.49
N ASN A 44 7.71 -8.46 6.79
CA ASN A 44 6.46 -8.85 7.43
C ASN A 44 5.30 -8.99 6.43
N THR A 45 4.80 -10.20 6.19
CA THR A 45 3.72 -10.50 5.23
C THR A 45 2.58 -9.46 5.28
N GLU A 46 2.31 -8.93 6.48
CA GLU A 46 1.37 -7.85 6.73
C GLU A 46 1.73 -6.54 6.00
N SER A 47 2.98 -6.10 6.05
CA SER A 47 3.47 -4.90 5.35
C SER A 47 3.29 -5.02 3.83
N ARG A 48 3.53 -6.21 3.28
CA ARG A 48 3.37 -6.47 1.84
C ARG A 48 1.89 -6.46 1.44
N LYS A 49 1.02 -7.09 2.23
CA LYS A 49 -0.43 -7.06 2.03
C LYS A 49 -0.98 -5.63 2.05
N ILE A 50 -0.55 -4.82 3.02
CA ILE A 50 -0.96 -3.41 3.11
C ILE A 50 -0.56 -2.65 1.85
N ALA A 51 0.66 -2.85 1.35
CA ALA A 51 1.12 -2.19 0.12
C ALA A 51 0.28 -2.59 -1.11
N LEU A 52 -0.06 -3.87 -1.23
CA LEU A 52 -0.93 -4.37 -2.31
C LEU A 52 -2.36 -3.83 -2.19
N ASP A 53 -2.95 -3.83 -1.00
CA ASP A 53 -4.30 -3.28 -0.74
C ASP A 53 -4.35 -1.79 -1.11
N GLN A 54 -3.29 -1.03 -0.79
CA GLN A 54 -3.17 0.38 -1.19
C GLN A 54 -3.01 0.56 -2.72
N ALA A 55 -2.28 -0.34 -3.38
CA ALA A 55 -2.13 -0.32 -4.83
C ALA A 55 -3.48 -0.58 -5.53
N VAL A 56 -4.25 -1.57 -5.05
CA VAL A 56 -5.61 -1.86 -5.54
C VAL A 56 -6.54 -0.66 -5.33
N LEU A 57 -6.52 -0.05 -4.15
CA LEU A 57 -7.31 1.16 -3.88
C LEU A 57 -6.95 2.30 -4.85
N ASN A 58 -5.65 2.52 -5.09
CA ASN A 58 -5.18 3.56 -5.99
C ASN A 58 -5.59 3.30 -7.44
N PHE A 59 -5.51 2.05 -7.90
CA PHE A 59 -6.02 1.63 -9.21
C PHE A 59 -7.51 1.99 -9.35
N ILE A 60 -8.33 1.64 -8.37
CA ILE A 60 -9.76 1.95 -8.37
C ILE A 60 -10.03 3.45 -8.47
N ILE A 61 -9.31 4.27 -7.68
CA ILE A 61 -9.49 5.72 -7.65
C ILE A 61 -9.02 6.37 -8.97
N LYS A 62 -7.81 6.03 -9.43
CA LYS A 62 -7.20 6.67 -10.60
C LYS A 62 -7.94 6.32 -11.89
N ASP A 63 -8.29 5.04 -12.03
CA ASP A 63 -8.93 4.52 -13.25
C ASP A 63 -10.46 4.50 -13.13
N ARG A 64 -11.01 5.13 -12.08
CA ARG A 64 -12.44 5.32 -11.82
C ARG A 64 -13.24 4.01 -11.91
N GLN A 65 -12.65 2.94 -11.42
CA GLN A 65 -13.28 1.62 -11.46
C GLN A 65 -14.40 1.52 -10.44
N PRO A 66 -15.45 0.72 -10.70
CA PRO A 66 -16.45 0.41 -9.70
C PRO A 66 -15.82 -0.42 -8.57
N LEU A 67 -16.32 -0.25 -7.33
CA LEU A 67 -15.81 -1.00 -6.17
C LEU A 67 -16.02 -2.52 -6.30
N SER A 68 -16.95 -2.96 -7.16
CA SER A 68 -17.20 -4.38 -7.47
C SER A 68 -16.09 -5.03 -8.28
N ILE A 69 -15.10 -4.28 -8.78
CA ILE A 69 -14.00 -4.85 -9.59
C ILE A 69 -13.22 -5.93 -8.83
N VAL A 70 -13.08 -5.79 -7.51
CA VAL A 70 -12.40 -6.77 -6.65
C VAL A 70 -13.15 -8.10 -6.52
N GLU A 71 -14.43 -8.12 -6.88
CA GLU A 71 -15.28 -9.31 -6.89
C GLU A 71 -15.35 -9.95 -8.29
N SER A 72 -14.85 -9.27 -9.33
CA SER A 72 -14.92 -9.76 -10.71
C SER A 72 -14.00 -10.95 -10.96
N GLU A 73 -14.51 -11.97 -11.65
CA GLU A 73 -13.79 -13.23 -11.87
C GLU A 73 -12.49 -13.03 -12.66
N GLY A 74 -12.53 -12.22 -13.73
CA GLY A 74 -11.36 -11.95 -14.56
C GLY A 74 -10.24 -11.22 -13.80
N PHE A 75 -10.58 -10.22 -12.98
CA PHE A 75 -9.59 -9.52 -12.17
C PHE A 75 -9.00 -10.43 -11.09
N ARG A 76 -9.84 -11.22 -10.41
CA ARG A 76 -9.38 -12.21 -9.42
C ARG A 76 -8.48 -13.26 -10.05
N GLY A 77 -8.81 -13.74 -11.24
CA GLY A 77 -7.98 -14.67 -12.01
C GLY A 77 -6.62 -14.09 -12.36
N LEU A 78 -6.57 -12.83 -12.83
CA LEU A 78 -5.32 -12.13 -13.09
C LEU A 78 -4.45 -12.03 -11.82
N ILE A 79 -5.03 -11.59 -10.70
CA ILE A 79 -4.29 -11.44 -9.44
C ILE A 79 -3.79 -12.80 -8.93
N GLN A 80 -4.58 -13.87 -9.05
CA GLN A 80 -4.16 -15.21 -8.64
C GLN A 80 -2.96 -15.73 -9.43
N VAL A 81 -2.84 -15.37 -10.72
CA VAL A 81 -1.68 -15.71 -11.55
C VAL A 81 -0.45 -14.87 -11.18
N LEU A 82 -0.64 -13.58 -10.89
CA LEU A 82 0.44 -12.67 -10.53
C LEU A 82 1.00 -12.94 -9.12
N ASP A 83 0.12 -13.18 -8.15
CA ASP A 83 0.47 -13.50 -6.77
C ASP A 83 -0.59 -14.43 -6.14
N PRO A 84 -0.35 -15.75 -6.15
CA PRO A 84 -1.27 -16.72 -5.57
C PRO A 84 -1.50 -16.58 -4.06
N SER A 85 -0.59 -15.91 -3.35
CA SER A 85 -0.63 -15.75 -1.89
C SER A 85 -1.45 -14.54 -1.44
N TYR A 86 -1.79 -13.64 -2.36
CA TYR A 86 -2.48 -12.41 -2.05
C TYR A 86 -4.00 -12.57 -2.13
N ALA A 87 -4.66 -12.43 -0.98
CA ALA A 87 -6.11 -12.35 -0.90
C ALA A 87 -6.56 -10.90 -1.11
N LEU A 88 -7.27 -10.65 -2.22
CA LEU A 88 -7.86 -9.35 -2.52
C LEU A 88 -8.77 -8.86 -1.37
N PRO A 89 -8.76 -7.54 -1.08
CA PRO A 89 -9.63 -6.96 -0.07
C PRO A 89 -11.09 -7.06 -0.53
N THR A 90 -11.98 -7.26 0.44
CA THR A 90 -13.43 -7.26 0.15
C THR A 90 -13.90 -5.87 -0.26
N ARG A 91 -15.01 -5.79 -0.99
CA ARG A 91 -15.63 -4.50 -1.35
C ARG A 91 -15.90 -3.61 -0.14
N LYS A 92 -16.26 -4.20 1.00
CA LYS A 92 -16.45 -3.48 2.28
C LYS A 92 -15.12 -2.88 2.77
N THR A 93 -14.06 -3.67 2.77
CA THR A 93 -12.71 -3.22 3.15
C THR A 93 -12.23 -2.07 2.25
N VAL A 94 -12.40 -2.20 0.93
CA VAL A 94 -12.04 -1.13 -0.02
C VAL A 94 -12.84 0.14 0.26
N LYS A 95 -14.15 0.03 0.56
CA LYS A 95 -14.99 1.18 0.91
C LYS A 95 -14.50 1.90 2.18
N GLU A 96 -14.12 1.15 3.21
CA GLU A 96 -13.56 1.70 4.46
C GLU A 96 -12.22 2.40 4.21
N MET A 97 -11.34 1.78 3.43
CA MET A 97 -10.06 2.38 3.05
C MET A 97 -10.24 3.66 2.24
N MET A 98 -11.20 3.68 1.30
CA MET A 98 -11.54 4.85 0.51
C MET A 98 -12.07 5.99 1.39
N ALA A 99 -12.96 5.69 2.34
CA ALA A 99 -13.49 6.67 3.27
C ALA A 99 -12.38 7.27 4.15
N LYS A 100 -11.47 6.44 4.66
CA LYS A 100 -10.30 6.87 5.42
C LYS A 100 -9.41 7.80 4.60
N LYS A 101 -9.05 7.38 3.38
CA LYS A 101 -8.22 8.18 2.47
C LYS A 101 -8.87 9.52 2.12
N HIS A 102 -10.18 9.53 1.88
CA HIS A 102 -10.92 10.77 1.61
C HIS A 102 -10.89 11.73 2.81
N ALA A 103 -11.07 11.22 4.04
CA ALA A 103 -10.99 12.05 5.24
C ALA A 103 -9.58 12.65 5.42
N GLU A 104 -8.53 11.86 5.19
CA GLU A 104 -7.14 12.32 5.26
C GLU A 104 -6.85 13.42 4.23
N GLU A 105 -7.26 13.22 2.97
CA GLU A 105 -7.10 14.22 1.90
C GLU A 105 -7.93 15.48 2.16
N LEU A 106 -9.15 15.34 2.68
CA LEU A 106 -10.00 16.48 3.02
C LEU A 106 -9.33 17.36 4.09
N GLU A 107 -8.80 16.76 5.15
CA GLU A 107 -8.09 17.49 6.21
C GLU A 107 -6.76 18.09 5.73
N ARG A 108 -6.09 17.47 4.75
CA ARG A 108 -4.90 18.04 4.09
C ARG A 108 -5.28 19.28 3.29
N VAL A 109 -6.25 19.16 2.38
CA VAL A 109 -6.71 20.28 1.53
C VAL A 109 -7.26 21.43 2.38
N LYS A 110 -8.01 21.14 3.44
CA LYS A 110 -8.52 22.15 4.37
C LYS A 110 -7.39 22.95 5.01
N ARG A 111 -6.30 22.28 5.45
CA ARG A 111 -5.11 22.96 6.00
C ARG A 111 -4.42 23.83 4.96
N GLU A 112 -4.26 23.34 3.74
CA GLU A 112 -3.65 24.09 2.64
C GLU A 112 -4.46 25.34 2.29
N VAL A 113 -5.79 25.22 2.23
CA VAL A 113 -6.69 26.36 2.01
C VAL A 113 -6.61 27.35 3.17
N GLN A 114 -6.61 26.89 4.43
CA GLN A 114 -6.49 27.77 5.60
C GLN A 114 -5.16 28.53 5.61
N GLN A 115 -4.05 27.87 5.26
CA GLN A 115 -2.74 28.49 5.15
C GLN A 115 -2.72 29.55 4.03
N ALA A 116 -3.27 29.24 2.85
CA ALA A 116 -3.38 30.19 1.76
C ALA A 116 -4.22 31.42 2.15
N VAL A 117 -5.36 31.21 2.80
CA VAL A 117 -6.20 32.29 3.32
C VAL A 117 -5.47 33.15 4.36
N ALA A 118 -4.61 32.55 5.19
CA ALA A 118 -3.82 33.29 6.18
C ALA A 118 -2.82 34.26 5.56
N ILE A 119 -2.18 33.83 4.47
CA ILE A 119 -1.23 34.65 3.73
C ILE A 119 -1.97 35.77 3.00
N ILE A 120 -3.11 35.48 2.38
CA ILE A 120 -3.85 36.44 1.53
C ILE A 120 -4.59 37.49 2.36
N CYS A 121 -5.33 37.08 3.40
CA CYS A 121 -6.27 37.96 4.11
C CYS A 121 -5.66 38.64 5.35
N GLY A 122 -4.42 38.32 5.70
CA GLY A 122 -3.81 38.73 6.97
C GLY A 122 -4.44 38.01 8.17
N SER A 123 -3.65 37.82 9.23
CA SER A 123 -4.00 37.05 10.43
C SER A 123 -5.27 37.53 11.15
N SER A 124 -5.67 38.79 10.94
CA SER A 124 -6.81 39.45 11.58
C SER A 124 -8.19 39.06 11.03
N LEU A 125 -8.29 38.53 9.80
CA LEU A 125 -9.58 38.11 9.22
C LEU A 125 -9.95 36.65 9.54
N ILE A 126 -8.97 35.75 9.68
CA ILE A 126 -9.21 34.32 9.99
C ILE A 126 -9.89 34.15 11.34
N LYS A 127 -9.47 34.93 12.35
CA LYS A 127 -10.03 34.87 13.69
C LYS A 127 -11.54 35.16 13.69
N ARG A 128 -11.99 36.08 12.81
CA ARG A 128 -13.42 36.43 12.65
C ARG A 128 -14.25 35.37 11.92
N LEU A 129 -13.63 34.57 11.04
CA LEU A 129 -14.30 33.46 10.36
C LEU A 129 -14.38 32.21 11.24
N ALA A 130 -13.38 31.97 12.09
CA ALA A 130 -13.35 30.85 13.04
C ALA A 130 -14.32 31.04 14.23
N ASP A 131 -14.56 32.28 14.67
CA ASP A 131 -15.52 32.61 15.74
C ASP A 131 -16.98 32.71 15.27
N LYS A 132 -17.29 32.44 13.98
CA LYS A 132 -18.67 32.47 13.52
C LYS A 132 -19.38 31.21 14.04
N PRO A 133 -20.38 31.33 14.94
CA PRO A 133 -21.03 30.16 15.51
C PRO A 133 -21.70 29.34 14.41
N PRO A 134 -21.78 28.01 14.56
CA PRO A 134 -22.50 27.17 13.62
C PRO A 134 -23.94 27.66 13.49
N MET A 135 -24.44 27.74 12.26
CA MET A 135 -25.83 28.07 11.92
C MET A 135 -26.78 27.02 12.54
N GLN A 136 -27.10 27.16 13.83
CA GLN A 136 -28.09 26.36 14.54
C GLN A 136 -29.27 27.23 15.06
N GLN A 137 -29.60 28.33 14.38
CA GLN A 137 -30.74 29.19 14.77
C GLN A 137 -31.78 29.42 13.68
N LEU A 138 -32.05 28.44 12.83
CA LEU A 138 -33.16 28.52 11.85
C LEU A 138 -34.25 27.45 12.02
N THR A 139 -34.35 26.83 13.21
CA THR A 139 -35.43 25.88 13.53
C THR A 139 -36.33 26.29 14.70
N ARG A 140 -36.14 27.48 15.30
CA ARG A 140 -36.97 27.94 16.43
C ARG A 140 -38.15 28.86 16.03
N SER A 141 -38.25 29.26 14.76
CA SER A 141 -39.31 30.17 14.30
C SER A 141 -40.46 29.53 13.50
N LEU A 142 -40.49 28.20 13.32
CA LEU A 142 -41.57 27.51 12.58
C LEU A 142 -42.50 26.66 13.47
N ARG A 143 -42.34 26.72 14.80
CA ARG A 143 -43.21 26.01 15.75
C ARG A 143 -44.14 26.94 16.56
N SER A 144 -44.23 28.21 16.18
CA SER A 144 -45.15 29.22 16.78
C SER A 144 -46.29 29.63 15.84
N SER A 145 -46.46 28.97 14.69
CA SER A 145 -47.52 29.31 13.71
C SER A 145 -48.25 28.09 13.14
N ALA A 146 -48.35 27.01 13.92
CA ALA A 146 -49.35 25.97 13.71
C ALA A 146 -50.17 25.91 15.00
N THR A 147 -51.33 26.58 14.92
CA THR A 147 -52.59 26.41 15.67
C THR A 147 -52.61 25.41 16.82
#